data_AF-A0A949C0I3-F1
#
_entry.id   AF-A0A949C0I3-F1
#
_cell.length_a   1.000
_cell.length_b   1.000
_cell.length_c   1.000
_cell.angle_alpha   90.00
_cell.angle_beta   90.00
_cell.angle_gamma   90.00
#
_symmetry.space_group_name_H-M   'P 1'
#
loop_
_entity.id
_entity.type
_entity.pdbx_description
1 polymer ?
#
loop_
_entity_poly.entity_id
_entity_poly.type
_entity_poly.pdbx_seq_one_letter_code
_entity_poly.pdbx_strand_id
1 'polypeptide(L)'
;MGKRIILGIGIAVIFTMAAFYGIYTFYPEPKRGNYVTVTSKQVKKALGEEKTALKKERKEQQSKYREARNRWSRNVFFICLPIGLIALIVGIWLKVQPVSGGLMGGGILTLIGGAGFYWEQIGQLAKFIALGIILIFLIWLGYKKLGVRTK
;
A
#
# COMPACT_ATOMS: atom_id res chain seq x y z
N MET A 1 -8.59 32.19 -4.35
CA MET A 1 -8.13 31.05 -3.51
C MET A 1 -8.32 29.68 -4.18
N GLY A 2 -9.43 29.40 -4.88
CA GLY A 2 -9.74 28.05 -5.41
C GLY A 2 -8.66 27.38 -6.28
N LYS A 3 -8.04 28.09 -7.23
CA LYS A 3 -7.06 27.49 -8.17
C LYS A 3 -5.85 26.83 -7.47
N ARG A 4 -5.37 27.41 -6.37
CA ARG A 4 -4.24 26.88 -5.59
C ARG A 4 -4.59 25.60 -4.84
N ILE A 5 -5.82 25.51 -4.33
CA ILE A 5 -6.34 24.33 -3.64
C ILE A 5 -6.56 23.20 -4.65
N ILE A 6 -7.17 23.51 -5.80
CA ILE A 6 -7.40 22.54 -6.89
C ILE A 6 -6.08 21.94 -7.36
N LEU A 7 -5.05 22.77 -7.57
CA LEU A 7 -3.70 22.30 -7.92
C LEU A 7 -3.12 21.37 -6.84
N GLY A 8 -3.25 21.73 -5.56
CA GLY A 8 -2.77 20.90 -4.46
C GLY A 8 -3.47 19.53 -4.43
N ILE A 9 -4.79 19.49 -4.58
CA ILE A 9 -5.56 18.23 -4.64
C ILE A 9 -5.13 17.40 -5.86
N GLY A 10 -4.98 18.04 -7.03
CA GLY A 10 -4.51 17.36 -8.24
C GLY A 10 -3.13 16.72 -8.04
N ILE A 11 -2.19 17.45 -7.43
CA ILE A 11 -0.86 16.91 -7.09
C ILE A 11 -0.97 15.74 -6.12
N ALA A 12 -1.80 15.84 -5.08
CA ALA A 12 -1.99 14.77 -4.11
C ALA A 12 -2.46 13.48 -4.78
N VAL A 13 -3.51 13.57 -5.61
CA VAL A 13 -4.08 12.41 -6.32
C VAL A 13 -3.07 11.81 -7.28
N ILE A 14 -2.46 12.63 -8.14
CA ILE A 14 -1.48 12.16 -9.14
C ILE A 14 -0.25 11.56 -8.48
N PHE A 15 0.25 12.17 -7.40
CA PHE A 15 1.37 11.63 -6.62
C PHE A 15 1.03 10.25 -6.06
N THR A 16 -0.14 10.09 -5.43
CA THR A 16 -0.58 8.80 -4.89
C THR A 16 -0.69 7.74 -5.98
N MET A 17 -1.29 8.09 -7.12
CA MET A 17 -1.36 7.18 -8.27
C MET A 17 0.05 6.80 -8.75
N ALA A 18 0.94 7.76 -8.94
CA ALA A 18 2.31 7.52 -9.37
C ALA A 18 3.06 6.60 -8.39
N ALA A 19 2.89 6.79 -7.08
CA ALA A 19 3.47 5.90 -6.07
C ALA A 19 2.97 4.46 -6.22
N PHE A 20 1.65 4.24 -6.30
CA PHE A 20 1.10 2.88 -6.46
C PHE A 20 1.48 2.23 -7.78
N TYR A 21 1.37 2.95 -8.90
CA TYR A 21 1.78 2.43 -10.21
C TYR A 21 3.28 2.14 -10.27
N GLY A 22 4.10 2.98 -9.65
CA GLY A 22 5.54 2.74 -9.51
C GLY A 22 5.80 1.43 -8.76
N ILE A 23 5.15 1.22 -7.62
CA ILE A 23 5.26 -0.02 -6.85
C ILE A 23 4.84 -1.23 -7.69
N TYR A 24 3.71 -1.16 -8.41
CA TYR A 24 3.27 -2.29 -9.25
C TYR A 24 4.16 -2.56 -10.45
N THR A 25 4.90 -1.55 -10.91
CA THR A 25 5.85 -1.69 -12.02
C THR A 25 7.11 -2.42 -11.57
N PHE A 26 7.68 -2.04 -10.42
CA PHE A 26 8.94 -2.62 -9.92
C PHE A 26 8.74 -3.84 -9.00
N TYR A 27 7.56 -3.98 -8.41
CA TYR A 27 7.19 -5.06 -7.50
C TYR A 27 5.80 -5.62 -7.88
N PRO A 28 5.73 -6.38 -8.99
CA PRO A 28 4.46 -6.81 -9.57
C PRO A 28 3.71 -7.81 -8.70
N GLU A 29 2.39 -7.73 -8.74
CA GLU A 29 1.50 -8.68 -8.06
C GLU A 29 1.71 -10.11 -8.58
N PRO A 30 1.79 -11.12 -7.69
CA PRO A 30 1.82 -12.52 -8.11
C PRO A 30 0.53 -12.84 -8.87
N LYS A 31 0.66 -13.32 -10.12
CA LYS A 31 -0.47 -13.67 -10.97
C LYS A 31 -1.02 -15.03 -10.57
N ARG A 32 -2.32 -15.13 -10.28
CA ARG A 32 -2.98 -16.40 -9.92
C ARG A 32 -2.73 -17.53 -10.93
N GLY A 33 -2.71 -17.22 -12.23
CA GLY A 33 -2.47 -18.20 -13.29
C GLY A 33 -1.11 -18.90 -13.22
N ASN A 34 -0.12 -18.30 -12.58
CA ASN A 34 1.21 -18.92 -12.40
C ASN A 34 1.23 -19.95 -11.26
N TYR A 35 0.21 -19.96 -10.40
CA TYR A 35 0.14 -20.82 -9.22
C TYR A 35 -0.98 -21.86 -9.33
N VAL A 36 -2.12 -21.48 -9.91
CA VAL A 36 -3.33 -22.32 -9.98
C VAL A 36 -3.53 -22.77 -11.42
N THR A 37 -3.15 -24.01 -11.70
CA THR A 37 -3.33 -24.65 -13.01
C THR A 37 -4.61 -25.50 -13.04
N VAL A 38 -5.02 -26.06 -11.89
CA VAL A 38 -6.22 -26.89 -11.80
C VAL A 38 -7.47 -26.01 -11.82
N THR A 39 -8.22 -26.11 -12.92
CA THR A 39 -9.46 -25.37 -13.12
C THR A 39 -10.63 -25.99 -12.35
N SER A 40 -11.63 -25.17 -12.04
CA SER A 40 -12.90 -25.65 -11.47
C SER A 40 -13.62 -26.63 -12.39
N LYS A 41 -13.46 -26.50 -13.72
CA LYS A 41 -14.04 -27.41 -14.72
C LYS A 41 -13.43 -28.81 -14.62
N GLN A 42 -12.10 -28.91 -14.48
CA GLN A 42 -11.42 -30.20 -14.30
C GLN A 42 -11.89 -30.93 -13.04
N VAL A 43 -11.95 -30.22 -11.90
CA VAL A 43 -12.45 -30.79 -10.63
C VAL A 43 -13.90 -31.25 -10.73
N LYS A 44 -14.74 -30.55 -11.52
CA LYS A 44 -16.15 -30.90 -11.71
C LYS A 44 -16.33 -32.12 -12.62
N LYS A 45 -15.45 -32.31 -13.60
CA LYS A 45 -15.49 -33.41 -14.57
C LYS A 45 -14.94 -34.72 -13.99
N ALA A 46 -13.98 -34.64 -13.07
CA ALA A 46 -13.36 -35.81 -12.45
C ALA A 46 -14.31 -36.56 -11.50
N LEU A 47 -14.12 -37.88 -11.40
CA LEU A 47 -14.87 -38.80 -10.52
C LEU A 47 -13.91 -39.61 -9.63
N GLY A 48 -14.44 -40.17 -8.55
CA GLY A 48 -13.69 -41.06 -7.65
C GLY A 48 -12.41 -40.43 -7.08
N GLU A 49 -11.31 -41.18 -7.15
CA GLU A 49 -10.00 -40.81 -6.63
C GLU A 49 -9.39 -39.59 -7.33
N GLU A 50 -9.59 -39.47 -8.66
CA GLU A 50 -9.09 -38.35 -9.46
C GLU A 50 -9.65 -37.01 -8.96
N LYS A 51 -10.93 -36.96 -8.62
CA LYS A 51 -11.58 -35.77 -8.07
C LYS A 51 -10.96 -35.35 -6.74
N THR A 52 -10.60 -36.33 -5.91
CA THR A 52 -9.99 -36.09 -4.60
C THR A 52 -8.56 -35.58 -4.74
N ALA A 53 -7.78 -36.17 -5.66
CA ALA A 53 -6.44 -35.72 -6.01
C ALA A 53 -6.45 -34.27 -6.53
N LEU A 54 -7.30 -33.95 -7.50
CA LEU A 54 -7.41 -32.59 -8.06
C LEU A 54 -7.86 -31.55 -7.05
N LYS A 55 -8.76 -31.92 -6.12
CA LYS A 55 -9.14 -31.02 -5.00
C LYS A 55 -7.96 -30.74 -4.08
N LYS A 56 -7.16 -31.75 -3.75
CA LYS A 56 -5.98 -31.62 -2.90
C LYS A 56 -4.92 -30.75 -3.57
N GLU A 57 -4.61 -31.03 -4.84
CA GLU A 57 -3.67 -30.25 -5.64
C GLU A 57 -4.11 -28.79 -5.74
N ARG A 58 -5.38 -28.53 -6.07
CA ARG A 58 -5.92 -27.16 -6.15
C ARG A 58 -5.82 -26.43 -4.81
N LYS A 59 -6.08 -27.11 -3.68
CA LYS A 59 -5.95 -26.51 -2.35
C LYS A 59 -4.50 -26.12 -2.06
N GLU A 60 -3.54 -26.97 -2.42
CA GLU A 60 -2.12 -26.68 -2.26
C GLU A 60 -1.68 -25.51 -3.14
N GLN A 61 -2.06 -25.50 -4.42
CA GLN A 61 -1.82 -24.40 -5.35
C GLN A 61 -2.39 -23.07 -4.82
N GLN A 62 -3.60 -23.11 -4.28
CA GLN A 62 -4.23 -21.92 -3.68
C GLN A 62 -3.51 -21.46 -2.41
N SER A 63 -2.91 -22.37 -1.62
CA SER A 63 -2.05 -22.01 -0.48
C SER A 63 -0.80 -21.29 -0.95
N LYS A 64 -0.07 -21.86 -1.92
CA LYS A 64 1.15 -21.26 -2.50
C LYS A 64 0.88 -19.85 -3.06
N TYR A 65 -0.23 -19.70 -3.78
CA TYR A 65 -0.68 -18.39 -4.27
C TYR A 65 -0.96 -17.41 -3.11
N ARG A 66 -1.70 -17.86 -2.09
CA ARG A 66 -2.05 -17.02 -0.94
C ARG A 66 -0.81 -16.59 -0.17
N GLU A 67 0.16 -17.47 0.02
CA GLU A 67 1.43 -17.16 0.67
C GLU A 67 2.25 -16.14 -0.13
N ALA A 68 2.36 -16.33 -1.44
CA ALA A 68 3.03 -15.38 -2.33
C ALA A 68 2.34 -14.02 -2.31
N ARG A 69 1.00 -13.99 -2.38
CA ARG A 69 0.20 -12.76 -2.30
C ARG A 69 0.36 -12.05 -0.96
N ASN A 70 0.35 -12.80 0.14
CA ASN A 70 0.53 -12.27 1.49
C ASN A 70 1.92 -11.67 1.69
N ARG A 71 2.97 -12.34 1.18
CA ARG A 71 4.34 -11.83 1.20
C ARG A 71 4.46 -10.56 0.36
N TRP A 72 3.89 -10.58 -0.83
CA TRP A 72 3.88 -9.42 -1.72
C TRP A 72 3.20 -8.21 -1.07
N SER A 73 1.99 -8.39 -0.52
CA SER A 73 1.21 -7.34 0.13
C SER A 73 1.93 -6.71 1.33
N ARG A 74 2.54 -7.54 2.16
CA ARG A 74 3.37 -7.10 3.29
C ARG A 74 4.52 -6.20 2.82
N ASN A 75 5.22 -6.61 1.76
CA ASN A 75 6.33 -5.84 1.22
C ASN A 75 5.84 -4.51 0.61
N VAL A 76 4.71 -4.50 -0.08
CA VAL A 76 4.10 -3.26 -0.61
C VAL A 76 3.82 -2.27 0.52
N PHE A 77 3.26 -2.70 1.65
CA PHE A 77 3.07 -1.83 2.79
C PHE A 77 4.38 -1.19 3.28
N PHE A 78 5.43 -2.00 3.43
CA PHE A 78 6.75 -1.51 3.84
C PHE A 78 7.44 -0.63 2.79
N ILE A 79 7.01 -0.65 1.53
CA ILE A 79 7.45 0.28 0.48
C ILE A 79 6.62 1.58 0.52
N CYS A 80 5.30 1.49 0.71
CA CYS A 80 4.44 2.67 0.84
C CYS A 80 4.80 3.55 2.04
N LEU A 81 5.19 2.92 3.16
CA LEU A 81 5.52 3.62 4.40
C LEU A 81 6.67 4.65 4.21
N PRO A 82 7.87 4.29 3.74
CA PRO A 82 8.92 5.26 3.49
C PRO A 82 8.57 6.25 2.38
N ILE A 83 7.88 5.84 1.31
CA ILE A 83 7.46 6.78 0.24
C ILE A 83 6.56 7.88 0.81
N GLY A 84 5.55 7.50 1.59
CA GLY A 84 4.64 8.45 2.23
C GLY A 84 5.34 9.37 3.23
N LEU A 85 6.25 8.83 4.04
CA LEU A 85 7.05 9.63 4.99
C LEU A 85 7.98 10.61 4.27
N ILE A 86 8.69 10.18 3.21
CA ILE A 86 9.54 11.05 2.41
C ILE A 86 8.72 12.17 1.78
N ALA A 87 7.54 11.85 1.23
CA ALA A 87 6.63 12.85 0.65
C ALA A 87 6.20 13.90 1.68
N LEU A 88 5.94 13.50 2.93
CA LEU A 88 5.66 14.42 4.02
C LEU A 88 6.85 15.32 4.34
N ILE A 89 8.06 14.76 4.46
CA ILE A 89 9.30 15.51 4.74
C ILE A 89 9.55 16.54 3.65
N VAL A 90 9.58 16.10 2.39
CA VAL A 90 9.84 16.97 1.23
C VAL A 90 8.77 18.04 1.13
N GLY A 91 7.51 17.68 1.36
CA GLY A 91 6.37 18.61 1.30
C GLY A 91 6.51 19.77 2.28
N ILE A 92 7.17 19.57 3.41
CA ILE A 92 7.39 20.62 4.41
C ILE A 92 8.44 21.64 3.97
N TRP A 93 9.49 21.20 3.29
CA TRP A 93 10.57 22.09 2.84
C TRP A 93 10.20 22.91 1.60
N LEU A 94 9.17 22.50 0.85
CA LEU A 94 8.70 23.24 -0.31
C LEU A 94 7.96 24.51 0.10
N LYS A 95 8.44 25.66 -0.37
CA LYS A 95 7.84 26.98 -0.12
C LYS A 95 6.55 27.22 -0.91
N VAL A 96 6.34 26.47 -2.00
CA VAL A 96 5.18 26.63 -2.90
C VAL A 96 3.96 25.94 -2.29
N GLN A 97 3.01 26.73 -1.78
CA GLN A 97 1.82 26.25 -1.05
C GLN A 97 1.08 25.08 -1.74
N PRO A 98 0.69 25.17 -3.04
CA PRO A 98 0.01 24.05 -3.71
C PRO A 98 0.83 22.76 -3.75
N VAL A 99 2.14 22.86 -4.02
CA VAL A 99 3.02 21.70 -4.15
C VAL A 99 3.31 21.09 -2.78
N SER A 100 3.56 21.94 -1.77
CA SER A 100 3.73 21.52 -0.37
C SER A 100 2.50 20.78 0.14
N GLY A 101 1.32 21.38 0.04
CA GLY A 101 0.06 20.77 0.48
C GLY A 101 -0.28 19.52 -0.31
N GLY A 102 -0.07 19.53 -1.63
CA GLY A 102 -0.31 18.38 -2.49
C GLY A 102 0.60 17.20 -2.19
N LEU A 103 1.90 17.43 -1.98
CA LEU A 103 2.85 16.34 -1.66
C LEU A 103 2.59 15.77 -0.26
N MET A 104 2.29 16.63 0.73
CA MET A 104 1.90 16.17 2.06
C MET A 104 0.60 15.37 2.03
N GLY A 105 -0.43 15.86 1.32
CA GLY A 105 -1.70 15.16 1.14
C GLY A 105 -1.54 13.84 0.39
N GLY A 106 -0.77 13.83 -0.69
CA GLY A 106 -0.45 12.63 -1.45
C GLY A 106 0.35 11.61 -0.65
N GLY A 107 1.26 12.07 0.21
CA GLY A 107 1.97 11.23 1.17
C GLY A 107 1.02 10.55 2.16
N ILE A 108 0.09 11.32 2.75
CA ILE A 108 -0.96 10.78 3.63
C ILE A 108 -1.82 9.76 2.89
N LEU A 109 -2.30 10.08 1.69
CA LEU A 109 -3.11 9.18 0.87
C LEU A 109 -2.35 7.90 0.50
N THR A 110 -1.04 7.99 0.28
CA THR A 110 -0.18 6.81 0.02
C THR A 110 -0.05 5.94 1.26
N LEU A 111 0.11 6.54 2.45
CA LEU A 111 0.11 5.80 3.72
C LEU A 111 -1.24 5.15 4.01
N ILE A 112 -2.34 5.88 3.80
CA ILE A 112 -3.70 5.36 3.99
C ILE A 112 -3.99 4.25 3.00
N GLY A 113 -3.68 4.43 1.71
CA GLY A 113 -3.89 3.38 0.71
C GLY A 113 -3.02 2.15 0.99
N GLY A 114 -1.76 2.36 1.35
CA GLY A 114 -0.85 1.28 1.74
C GLY A 114 -1.38 0.50 2.94
N ALA A 115 -1.88 1.21 3.96
CA ALA A 115 -2.57 0.58 5.08
C ALA A 115 -3.85 -0.10 4.60
N GLY A 116 -4.85 0.62 4.09
CA GLY A 116 -6.16 0.11 3.73
C GLY A 116 -6.16 -1.12 2.80
N PHE A 117 -5.29 -1.16 1.79
CA PHE A 117 -5.24 -2.28 0.84
C PHE A 117 -4.46 -3.50 1.35
N TYR A 118 -3.54 -3.33 2.30
CA TYR A 118 -2.58 -4.38 2.68
C TYR A 118 -2.57 -4.70 4.18
N TRP A 119 -3.35 -3.96 4.98
CA TRP A 119 -3.40 -4.06 6.44
C TRP A 119 -3.70 -5.46 6.92
N GLU A 120 -4.71 -6.12 6.35
CA GLU A 120 -5.22 -7.40 6.86
C GLU A 120 -4.12 -8.46 7.00
N GLN A 121 -3.15 -8.47 6.09
CA GLN A 121 -2.13 -9.51 5.96
C GLN A 121 -0.88 -9.27 6.83
N ILE A 122 -0.85 -8.16 7.58
CA ILE A 122 0.25 -7.78 8.47
C ILE A 122 -0.07 -8.22 9.90
N GLY A 123 0.94 -8.73 10.62
CA GLY A 123 0.81 -9.10 12.03
C GLY A 123 0.49 -7.89 12.93
N GLN A 124 -0.22 -8.13 14.03
CA GLN A 124 -0.67 -7.06 14.95
C GLN A 124 0.48 -6.21 15.49
N LEU A 125 1.61 -6.84 15.82
CA LEU A 125 2.81 -6.14 16.31
C LEU A 125 3.39 -5.18 15.26
N ALA A 126 3.52 -5.62 14.00
CA ALA A 126 4.06 -4.79 12.93
C ALA A 126 3.14 -3.59 12.61
N LYS A 127 1.82 -3.79 12.68
CA LYS A 127 0.83 -2.70 12.58
C LYS A 127 1.02 -1.65 13.67
N PHE A 128 1.16 -2.10 14.92
CA PHE A 128 1.37 -1.23 16.07
C PHE A 128 2.67 -0.42 15.94
N ILE A 129 3.78 -1.08 15.58
CA ILE A 129 5.07 -0.41 15.36
C ILE A 129 4.96 0.62 14.22
N ALA A 130 4.34 0.26 13.09
CA ALA A 130 4.17 1.16 11.97
C ALA A 130 3.34 2.40 12.32
N LEU A 131 2.23 2.22 13.05
CA LEU A 131 1.42 3.34 13.56
C LEU A 131 2.20 4.18 14.57
N GLY A 132 2.98 3.55 15.45
CA GLY A 132 3.87 4.23 16.38
C GLY A 132 4.87 5.13 15.67
N ILE A 133 5.53 4.62 14.62
CA ILE A 133 6.48 5.40 13.79
C ILE A 133 5.78 6.57 13.12
N ILE A 134 4.63 6.34 12.48
CA ILE A 134 3.86 7.39 11.80
C ILE A 134 3.41 8.45 12.83
N LEU A 135 2.94 8.03 13.99
CA LEU A 135 2.45 8.93 15.04
C LEU A 135 3.58 9.77 15.64
N ILE A 136 4.70 9.15 16.03
CA ILE A 136 5.89 9.85 16.54
C ILE A 136 6.35 10.88 15.51
N PHE A 137 6.37 10.49 14.23
CA PHE A 137 6.74 11.39 13.15
C PHE A 137 5.76 12.56 12.99
N LEU A 138 4.45 12.31 13.01
CA LEU A 138 3.43 13.37 12.95
C LEU A 138 3.48 14.32 14.15
N ILE A 139 3.74 13.80 15.36
CA ILE A 139 3.91 14.62 16.58
C ILE A 139 5.15 15.49 16.44
N TRP A 140 6.29 14.92 16.02
CA TRP A 140 7.52 15.66 15.77
C TRP A 140 7.31 16.77 14.73
N LEU A 141 6.57 16.48 13.66
CA LEU A 141 6.18 17.46 12.64
C LEU A 141 5.31 18.57 13.22
N GLY A 142 4.31 18.22 14.03
CA GLY A 142 3.47 19.17 14.73
C GLY A 142 4.30 20.10 15.61
N TYR A 143 5.20 19.56 16.43
CA TYR A 143 6.05 20.36 17.30
C TYR A 143 6.97 21.30 16.53
N LYS A 144 7.67 20.80 15.51
CA LYS A 144 8.64 21.59 14.73
C LYS A 144 8.01 22.72 13.91
N LYS A 145 6.78 22.53 13.42
CA LYS A 145 6.14 23.48 12.47
C LYS A 145 5.00 24.29 13.10
N LEU A 146 4.27 23.74 14.08
CA LEU A 146 3.14 24.39 14.76
C LEU A 146 3.53 25.02 16.10
N GLY A 147 4.61 24.56 16.75
CA GLY A 147 5.11 25.15 18.00
C GLY A 147 5.78 26.52 17.87
N VAL A 148 5.99 27.03 16.66
CA VAL A 148 6.82 28.23 16.38
C VAL A 148 6.15 29.20 15.38
N ARG A 149 4.81 29.28 15.37
CA ARG A 149 4.11 30.28 14.51
C ARG A 149 2.97 31.03 15.20
N THR A 150 3.12 31.28 16.49
CA THR A 150 2.45 32.39 17.19
C THR A 150 3.41 33.58 17.28
N LYS A 151 3.67 34.23 16.14
CA LYS A 151 3.98 35.66 16.00
C LYS A 151 3.59 36.10 14.60
#